data_AF-A0A1X6YHM7-F1
#
_entry.id   AF-A0A1X6YHM7-F1
#
_cell.length_a   1.000
_cell.length_b   1.000
_cell.length_c   1.000
_cell.angle_alpha   90.00
_cell.angle_beta   90.00
_cell.angle_gamma   90.00
#
_symmetry.space_group_name_H-M   'P 1'
#
loop_
_entity.id
_entity.type
_entity.pdbx_description
1 polymer ?
#
loop_
_entity_poly.entity_id
_entity_poly.type
_entity_poly.pdbx_seq_one_letter_code
_entity_poly.pdbx_strand_id
1 'polypeptide(L)'
;MNVLKNAFEIQPKVSRGAMPRRSFLAAIPAAAVAPAVAHAAPRDPHLEWWAEWQRLTKHINTATYITDKAMEPCFERQREIDRLIASTPARTREGVIAQVEWLIEDGRDYWGCDWHRQIAENVLGALRRLA
;
A
#
# COMPACT_ATOMS: atom_id res chain seq x y z
N MET A 1 55.37 -10.20 18.12
CA MET A 1 55.25 -11.39 17.25
C MET A 1 54.04 -12.20 17.68
N ASN A 2 52.91 -12.10 16.97
CA ASN A 2 52.12 -13.27 16.55
C ASN A 2 50.99 -12.81 15.64
N VAL A 3 51.08 -13.28 14.39
CA VAL A 3 50.20 -13.00 13.26
C VAL A 3 49.17 -14.10 13.22
N LEU A 4 47.91 -13.82 13.58
CA LEU A 4 46.81 -14.74 13.31
C LEU A 4 46.31 -14.50 11.89
N LYS A 5 46.78 -15.38 10.99
CA LYS A 5 46.33 -15.52 9.61
C LYS A 5 44.96 -16.20 9.62
N ASN A 6 43.89 -15.44 9.40
CA ASN A 6 42.59 -16.02 9.06
C ASN A 6 42.61 -16.44 7.59
N ALA A 7 42.66 -17.75 7.36
CA ALA A 7 42.50 -18.36 6.06
C ALA A 7 41.03 -18.20 5.62
N PHE A 8 40.82 -17.38 4.59
CA PHE A 8 39.52 -17.25 3.91
C PHE A 8 39.44 -18.36 2.86
N GLU A 9 38.71 -19.43 3.19
CA GLU A 9 38.49 -20.57 2.32
C GLU A 9 37.47 -20.19 1.24
N ILE A 10 37.94 -20.01 0.00
CA ILE A 10 37.12 -19.66 -1.15
C ILE A 10 36.43 -20.93 -1.66
N GLN A 11 35.12 -21.04 -1.43
CA GLN A 11 34.30 -22.12 -1.96
C GLN A 11 34.15 -22.05 -3.49
N PRO A 12 34.13 -23.18 -4.22
CA PRO A 12 34.08 -23.21 -5.68
C PRO A 12 32.70 -22.85 -6.24
N LYS A 13 32.75 -22.15 -7.38
CA LYS A 13 31.61 -21.61 -8.13
C LYS A 13 30.82 -22.74 -8.82
N VAL A 14 29.66 -23.10 -8.28
CA VAL A 14 28.74 -24.06 -8.93
C VAL A 14 28.08 -23.37 -10.13
N SER A 15 28.51 -23.71 -11.34
CA SER A 15 27.89 -23.27 -12.59
C SER A 15 26.53 -23.97 -12.77
N ARG A 16 25.44 -23.26 -12.44
CA ARG A 16 24.08 -23.69 -12.78
C ARG A 16 23.91 -23.64 -14.29
N GLY A 17 23.68 -24.80 -14.91
CA GLY A 17 23.42 -24.94 -16.34
C GLY A 17 22.28 -24.01 -16.78
N ALA A 18 22.54 -23.23 -17.82
CA ALA A 18 21.55 -22.35 -18.43
C ALA A 18 20.50 -23.19 -19.15
N MET A 19 19.30 -23.29 -18.58
CA MET A 19 18.16 -23.81 -19.33
C MET A 19 17.76 -22.82 -20.44
N PRO A 20 17.53 -23.30 -21.68
CA PRO A 20 17.16 -22.45 -22.80
C PRO A 20 15.79 -21.82 -22.58
N ARG A 21 15.74 -20.48 -22.61
CA ARG A 21 14.57 -19.62 -22.33
C ARG A 21 13.43 -19.70 -23.36
N ARG A 22 13.40 -20.72 -24.22
CA ARG A 22 12.55 -20.75 -25.42
C ARG A 22 11.35 -21.70 -25.38
N SER A 23 11.12 -22.43 -24.29
CA SER A 23 10.07 -23.48 -24.27
C SER A 23 8.89 -23.23 -23.33
N PHE A 24 8.62 -21.99 -22.91
CA PHE A 24 7.48 -21.69 -22.02
C PHE A 24 6.25 -21.06 -22.71
N LEU A 25 6.28 -20.84 -24.03
CA LEU A 25 5.17 -20.18 -24.74
C LEU A 25 4.24 -21.12 -25.52
N ALA A 26 4.45 -22.44 -25.47
CA ALA A 26 3.68 -23.40 -26.28
C ALA A 26 2.44 -24.00 -25.58
N ALA A 27 2.10 -23.55 -24.37
CA ALA A 27 0.93 -24.04 -23.64
C ALA A 27 0.02 -22.88 -23.21
N ILE A 28 -0.51 -22.14 -24.18
CA ILE A 28 -1.68 -21.29 -23.93
C ILE A 28 -2.89 -22.08 -24.44
N PRO A 29 -3.76 -22.57 -23.56
CA PRO A 29 -5.06 -23.09 -23.97
C PRO A 29 -5.80 -21.95 -24.70
N ALA A 30 -6.32 -22.23 -25.88
CA ALA A 30 -7.28 -21.37 -26.56
C ALA A 30 -8.58 -21.35 -25.73
N ALA A 31 -8.56 -20.60 -24.62
CA ALA A 31 -9.71 -20.41 -23.76
C ALA A 31 -10.69 -19.48 -24.47
N ALA A 32 -11.75 -20.09 -24.96
CA ALA A 32 -13.10 -19.57 -25.21
C ALA A 32 -13.24 -18.05 -25.18
N VAL A 33 -13.61 -17.50 -26.35
CA VAL A 33 -14.21 -16.17 -26.49
C VAL A 33 -15.55 -16.17 -25.75
N ALA A 34 -15.51 -15.92 -24.44
CA ALA A 34 -16.68 -15.56 -23.68
C ALA A 34 -17.08 -14.13 -24.07
N PRO A 35 -18.39 -13.84 -24.24
CA PRO A 35 -18.83 -12.48 -24.53
C PRO A 35 -18.33 -11.56 -23.41
N ALA A 36 -17.68 -10.47 -23.82
CA ALA A 36 -17.21 -9.42 -22.93
C ALA A 36 -18.43 -8.77 -22.26
N VAL A 37 -18.89 -9.36 -21.16
CA VAL A 37 -19.64 -8.62 -20.14
C VAL A 37 -18.69 -7.50 -19.77
N ALA A 38 -19.09 -6.26 -20.06
CA ALA A 38 -18.37 -5.07 -19.65
C ALA A 38 -18.18 -5.12 -18.13
N HIS A 39 -17.09 -5.74 -17.68
CA HIS A 39 -16.63 -5.65 -16.32
C HIS A 39 -16.26 -4.19 -16.17
N ALA A 40 -17.14 -3.43 -15.51
CA ALA A 40 -16.80 -2.12 -15.00
C ALA A 40 -15.40 -2.24 -14.38
N ALA A 41 -14.47 -1.38 -14.83
CA ALA A 41 -13.10 -1.40 -14.33
C ALA A 41 -13.17 -1.48 -12.79
N PRO A 42 -12.40 -2.39 -12.14
CA PRO A 42 -12.50 -2.57 -10.71
C PRO A 42 -12.35 -1.23 -10.00
N ARG A 43 -13.43 -0.74 -9.39
CA ARG A 43 -13.41 0.52 -8.65
C ARG A 43 -12.59 0.28 -7.39
N ASP A 44 -11.55 1.08 -7.20
CA ASP A 44 -10.73 0.98 -6.00
C ASP A 44 -11.57 1.31 -4.76
N PRO A 45 -11.59 0.46 -3.72
CA PRO A 45 -12.39 0.69 -2.52
C PRO A 45 -11.80 1.83 -1.65
N HIS A 46 -10.53 2.19 -1.88
CA HIS A 46 -9.80 3.23 -1.15
C HIS A 46 -10.53 4.57 -1.08
N LEU A 47 -11.25 4.96 -2.13
CA LEU A 47 -12.01 6.21 -2.15
C LEU A 47 -13.15 6.22 -1.13
N GLU A 48 -13.84 5.08 -0.98
CA GLU A 48 -14.98 4.95 -0.07
C GLU A 48 -14.50 4.85 1.37
N TRP A 49 -13.44 4.07 1.59
CA TRP A 49 -12.77 3.97 2.89
C TRP A 49 -12.23 5.32 3.35
N TRP A 50 -11.59 6.08 2.46
CA TRP A 50 -11.07 7.40 2.77
C TRP A 50 -12.18 8.36 3.21
N ALA A 51 -13.28 8.41 2.44
CA ALA A 51 -14.42 9.25 2.80
C ALA A 51 -15.07 8.82 4.12
N GLU A 52 -15.12 7.52 4.42
CA GLU A 52 -15.63 7.01 5.71
C GLU A 52 -14.71 7.37 6.87
N TRP A 53 -13.40 7.20 6.70
CA TRP A 53 -12.40 7.61 7.68
C TRP A 53 -12.55 9.10 8.03
N GLN A 54 -12.64 9.99 7.04
CA GLN A 54 -12.80 11.42 7.27
C GLN A 54 -14.07 11.76 8.07
N ARG A 55 -15.18 11.03 7.82
CA ARG A 55 -16.42 11.20 8.59
C ARG A 55 -16.24 10.77 10.05
N LEU A 56 -15.60 9.63 10.28
CA LEU A 56 -15.31 9.12 11.63
C LEU A 56 -14.35 10.04 12.38
N THR A 57 -13.23 10.42 11.76
CA THR A 57 -12.25 11.37 12.31
C THR A 57 -12.92 12.68 12.70
N LYS A 58 -13.76 13.24 11.82
CA LYS A 58 -14.52 14.46 12.13
C LYS A 58 -15.47 14.23 13.31
N HIS A 59 -16.23 13.14 13.31
CA HIS A 59 -17.18 12.84 14.38
C HIS A 59 -16.47 12.72 15.73
N ILE A 60 -15.40 11.91 15.79
CA ILE A 60 -14.54 11.71 16.96
C ILE A 60 -13.97 13.04 17.47
N ASN A 61 -13.39 13.85 16.58
CA ASN A 61 -12.76 15.13 16.95
C ASN A 61 -13.77 16.19 17.42
N THR A 62 -15.05 16.05 17.08
CA THR A 62 -16.12 16.95 17.51
C THR A 62 -16.92 16.45 18.71
N ALA A 63 -16.67 15.21 19.16
CA ALA A 63 -17.37 14.65 20.31
C ALA A 63 -16.92 15.35 21.60
N THR A 64 -17.88 15.84 22.39
CA THR A 64 -17.62 16.55 23.66
C THR A 64 -16.90 15.67 24.69
N TYR A 65 -17.10 14.34 24.63
CA TYR A 65 -16.51 13.38 25.56
C TYR A 65 -15.86 12.22 24.78
N ILE A 66 -14.56 12.34 24.51
CA ILE A 66 -13.76 11.35 23.76
C ILE A 66 -13.70 9.99 24.49
N THR A 67 -13.89 9.97 25.81
CA THR A 67 -13.81 8.76 26.65
C THR A 67 -15.17 8.09 26.89
N ASP A 68 -16.23 8.52 26.21
CA ASP A 68 -17.53 7.85 26.33
C ASP A 68 -17.45 6.45 25.71
N LYS A 69 -17.87 5.42 26.45
CA LYS A 69 -17.98 4.06 25.96
C LYS A 69 -18.88 3.97 24.72
N ALA A 70 -19.79 4.93 24.54
CA ALA A 70 -20.61 5.06 23.33
C ALA A 70 -19.79 5.33 22.06
N MET A 71 -18.57 5.87 22.16
CA MET A 71 -17.69 6.16 21.03
C MET A 71 -16.81 4.97 20.62
N GLU A 72 -16.71 3.92 21.43
CA GLU A 72 -15.86 2.75 21.14
C GLU A 72 -16.14 2.14 19.75
N PRO A 73 -17.42 1.97 19.30
CA PRO A 73 -17.69 1.46 17.95
C PRO A 73 -17.12 2.34 16.83
N CYS A 74 -17.08 3.66 17.02
CA CYS A 74 -16.48 4.58 16.05
C CYS A 74 -14.96 4.40 15.97
N PHE A 75 -14.29 4.24 17.11
CA PHE A 75 -12.86 3.97 17.15
C PHE A 75 -12.52 2.60 16.55
N GLU A 76 -13.31 1.56 16.86
CA GLU A 76 -13.16 0.23 16.27
C GLU A 76 -13.29 0.26 14.75
N ARG A 77 -14.31 0.97 14.24
CA ARG A 77 -14.52 1.12 12.81
C ARG A 77 -13.41 1.93 12.14
N GLN A 78 -12.93 2.99 12.77
CA GLN A 78 -11.81 3.78 12.24
C GLN A 78 -10.55 2.91 12.13
N ARG A 79 -10.19 2.17 13.20
CA ARG A 79 -9.05 1.22 13.20
C ARG A 79 -9.19 0.13 12.14
N GLU A 80 -10.41 -0.33 11.87
CA GLU A 80 -10.68 -1.28 10.79
C GLU A 80 -10.36 -0.66 9.43
N ILE A 81 -10.83 0.55 9.18
CA ILE A 81 -10.56 1.29 7.94
C ILE A 81 -9.07 1.59 7.77
N ASP A 82 -8.37 2.00 8.83
CA ASP A 82 -6.91 2.21 8.81
C ASP A 82 -6.20 0.95 8.32
N ARG A 83 -6.57 -0.21 8.87
CA ARG A 83 -6.02 -1.51 8.44
C ARG A 83 -6.34 -1.78 6.97
N LEU A 84 -7.58 -1.54 6.52
CA LEU A 84 -7.99 -1.77 5.13
C LEU A 84 -7.20 -0.90 4.16
N ILE A 85 -7.08 0.40 4.42
CA ILE A 85 -6.32 1.35 3.62
C ILE A 85 -4.84 0.96 3.59
N ALA A 86 -4.24 0.62 4.72
CA ALA A 86 -2.81 0.30 4.80
C ALA A 86 -2.44 -1.06 4.18
N SER A 87 -3.34 -2.05 4.24
CA SER A 87 -3.04 -3.44 3.83
C SER A 87 -3.54 -3.84 2.45
N THR A 88 -4.38 -3.01 1.82
CA THR A 88 -4.89 -3.28 0.47
C THR A 88 -4.08 -2.49 -0.57
N PRO A 89 -3.46 -3.12 -1.56
CA PRO A 89 -2.81 -2.38 -2.65
C PRO A 89 -3.85 -1.69 -3.56
N ALA A 90 -3.71 -0.38 -3.76
CA ALA A 90 -4.49 0.33 -4.78
C ALA A 90 -4.13 -0.11 -6.21
N ARG A 91 -5.12 -0.13 -7.10
CA ARG A 91 -5.02 -0.56 -8.50
C ARG A 91 -5.25 0.58 -9.49
N THR A 92 -5.75 1.72 -9.03
CA THR A 92 -5.98 2.94 -9.80
C THR A 92 -5.18 4.09 -9.21
N ARG A 93 -4.92 5.11 -10.03
CA ARG A 93 -4.24 6.34 -9.59
C ARG A 93 -5.01 7.01 -8.44
N GLU A 94 -6.34 7.02 -8.54
CA GLU A 94 -7.24 7.61 -7.54
C GLU A 94 -7.16 6.84 -6.21
N GLY A 95 -7.00 5.51 -6.25
CA GLY A 95 -6.78 4.71 -5.05
C GLY A 95 -5.45 5.02 -4.37
N VAL A 96 -4.37 5.16 -5.14
CA VAL A 96 -3.05 5.54 -4.60
C VAL A 96 -3.10 6.95 -4.00
N ILE A 97 -3.78 7.89 -4.66
CA ILE A 97 -4.00 9.24 -4.12
C ILE A 97 -4.71 9.17 -2.76
N ALA A 98 -5.80 8.41 -2.65
CA ALA A 98 -6.54 8.27 -1.40
C ALA A 98 -5.67 7.66 -0.26
N GLN A 99 -4.82 6.67 -0.56
CA GLN A 99 -3.90 6.11 0.43
C GLN A 99 -2.87 7.14 0.93
N VAL A 100 -2.31 7.95 0.02
CA VAL A 100 -1.31 8.96 0.38
C VAL A 100 -1.97 10.12 1.15
N GLU A 101 -3.18 10.52 0.77
CA GLU A 101 -3.97 11.52 1.52
C GLU A 101 -4.25 11.05 2.95
N TRP A 102 -4.70 9.81 3.13
CA TRP A 102 -4.89 9.20 4.44
C TRP A 102 -3.58 9.18 5.25
N LEU A 103 -2.48 8.74 4.64
CA LEU A 103 -1.18 8.69 5.31
C LEU A 103 -0.73 10.08 5.81
N ILE A 104 -0.91 11.12 5.00
CA ILE A 104 -0.56 12.51 5.37
C ILE A 104 -1.41 13.00 6.54
N GLU A 105 -2.71 12.71 6.52
CA GLU A 105 -3.65 13.18 7.54
C GLU A 105 -3.52 12.41 8.86
N ASP A 106 -3.49 11.08 8.82
CA ASP A 106 -3.34 10.21 9.99
C ASP A 106 -1.96 10.38 10.65
N GLY A 107 -0.90 10.45 9.83
CA GLY A 107 0.47 10.57 10.31
C GLY A 107 0.82 11.92 10.96
N ARG A 108 -0.07 12.92 10.92
CA ARG A 108 0.19 14.34 11.25
C ARG A 108 1.16 14.56 12.42
N ASP A 109 0.91 13.93 13.56
CA ASP A 109 1.70 14.10 14.79
C ASP A 109 2.67 12.92 15.06
N TYR A 110 2.68 11.92 14.17
CA TYR A 110 3.44 10.67 14.31
C TYR A 110 4.62 10.55 13.33
N TRP A 111 4.90 11.59 12.55
CA TRP A 111 6.05 11.63 11.65
C TRP A 111 7.37 11.64 12.44
N GLY A 112 8.28 10.72 12.09
CA GLY A 112 9.61 10.69 12.71
C GLY A 112 10.48 11.93 12.40
N CYS A 113 10.20 12.63 11.30
CA CYS A 113 10.77 13.93 10.94
C CYS A 113 9.98 14.60 9.82
N ASP A 114 10.14 15.91 9.65
CA ASP A 114 9.41 16.71 8.64
C ASP A 114 9.65 16.22 7.20
N TRP A 115 10.83 15.65 6.91
CA TRP A 115 11.17 15.16 5.57
C TRP A 115 10.33 13.96 5.13
N HIS A 116 9.88 13.11 6.06
CA HIS A 116 9.00 11.98 5.70
C HIS A 116 7.63 12.47 5.20
N ARG A 117 7.05 13.45 5.90
CA ARG A 117 5.82 14.12 5.47
C ARG A 117 6.02 14.82 4.13
N GLN A 118 7.12 15.58 3.98
CA GLN A 118 7.42 16.30 2.74
C GLN A 118 7.54 15.35 1.53
N ILE A 119 8.11 14.16 1.70
CA ILE A 119 8.17 13.13 0.66
C ILE A 119 6.76 12.66 0.29
N ALA A 120 5.90 12.37 1.25
CA ALA A 120 4.52 11.95 0.98
C ALA A 120 3.73 13.04 0.22
N GLU A 121 3.86 14.31 0.63
CA GLU A 121 3.24 15.45 -0.05
C GLU A 121 3.78 15.63 -1.49
N ASN A 122 5.08 15.42 -1.71
CA ASN A 122 5.69 15.46 -3.04
C ASN A 122 5.17 14.33 -3.95
N VAL A 123 5.02 13.12 -3.41
CA VAL A 123 4.41 11.97 -4.12
C VAL A 123 2.97 12.28 -4.51
N LEU A 124 2.17 12.79 -3.57
CA LEU A 124 0.79 13.20 -3.83
C LEU A 124 0.71 14.26 -4.93
N GLY A 125 1.58 15.29 -4.85
CA GLY A 125 1.67 16.33 -5.85
C GLY A 125 2.05 15.80 -7.24
N ALA A 126 2.95 14.81 -7.31
CA ALA A 126 3.33 14.16 -8.57
C ALA A 126 2.18 13.35 -9.16
N LEU A 127 1.49 12.53 -8.34
CA LEU A 127 0.36 11.72 -8.77
C LEU A 127 -0.78 12.57 -9.36
N ARG A 128 -1.06 13.73 -8.76
CA ARG A 128 -2.09 14.68 -9.26
C ARG A 128 -1.72 15.34 -10.59
N ARG A 129 -0.43 15.40 -10.97
CA ARG A 129 0.04 15.98 -12.24
C ARG A 129 0.10 14.98 -13.38
N LEU A 130 0.14 13.68 -13.09
CA LEU A 130 0.13 12.63 -14.10
C LEU A 130 -1.31 12.48 -14.63
N ALA A 131 -1.65 13.26 -15.65
CA ALA A 131 -2.91 13.18 -16.41
C ALA A 131 -2.75 12.26 -17.63
#